data_AF-W7U2M0-F1
#
_entry.id   AF-W7U2M0-F1
#
_cell.length_a   1.000
_cell.length_b   1.000
_cell.length_c   1.000
_cell.angle_alpha   90.00
_cell.angle_beta   90.00
_cell.angle_gamma   90.00
#
_symmetry.space_group_name_H-M   'P 1'
#
loop_
_entity.id
_entity.type
_entity.pdbx_description
1 polymer ?
#
loop_
_entity_poly.entity_id
_entity_poly.type
_entity_poly.pdbx_seq_one_letter_code
_entity_poly.pdbx_strand_id
1 'polypeptide(L)'
;MQASDEDATLTQMTGAWVDLAQGGTGYRDAQLLFQELVAKYGNSALLLNGLGVSLLHQGLYEEADKYLAQCLREDPDKSNADTLINLIATAQHLHKPPETVAKLLSQLQKVAPDHPYVQNLGTLEGAFDRLQAQFASHIVNA
;
A
#
# COMPACT_ATOMS: atom_id res chain seq x y z
N MET A 1 34.80 8.17 -11.91
CA MET A 1 33.41 8.36 -11.43
C MET A 1 32.78 6.98 -11.36
N GLN A 2 32.98 6.23 -10.29
CA GLN A 2 32.48 4.84 -10.13
C GLN A 2 32.87 4.39 -8.72
N ALA A 3 31.98 3.68 -8.02
CA ALA A 3 32.08 3.10 -6.67
C ALA A 3 31.43 3.86 -5.48
N SER A 4 31.36 5.20 -5.44
CA SER A 4 30.78 5.88 -4.26
C SER A 4 29.25 6.04 -4.27
N ASP A 5 28.59 5.94 -5.44
CA ASP A 5 27.14 6.15 -5.56
C ASP A 5 26.32 4.85 -5.54
N GLU A 6 26.91 3.69 -5.84
CA GLU A 6 26.20 2.39 -5.84
C GLU A 6 25.87 1.90 -4.41
N ASP A 7 26.65 2.34 -3.42
CA ASP A 7 26.42 2.05 -1.99
C ASP A 7 25.57 3.11 -1.28
N ALA A 8 25.20 4.20 -1.96
CA ALA A 8 24.33 5.20 -1.39
C ALA A 8 22.95 4.59 -1.16
N THR A 9 22.45 4.69 0.08
CA THR A 9 21.15 4.14 0.49
C THR A 9 20.01 4.58 -0.42
N LEU A 10 20.07 5.83 -0.88
CA LEU A 10 19.09 6.39 -1.81
C LEU A 10 19.09 5.64 -3.15
N THR A 11 20.27 5.35 -3.73
CA THR A 11 20.42 4.59 -4.97
C THR A 11 19.83 3.20 -4.82
N GLN A 12 20.16 2.51 -3.73
CA GLN A 12 19.66 1.17 -3.44
C GLN A 12 18.12 1.17 -3.31
N MET A 13 17.55 2.11 -2.56
CA MET A 13 16.09 2.26 -2.43
C MET A 13 15.41 2.56 -3.76
N THR A 14 15.97 3.46 -4.57
CA THR A 14 15.42 3.76 -5.89
C THR A 14 15.49 2.55 -6.82
N GLY A 15 16.55 1.74 -6.73
CA GLY A 15 16.67 0.47 -7.45
C GLY A 15 15.53 -0.48 -7.10
N ALA A 16 15.27 -0.71 -5.81
CA ALA A 16 14.16 -1.56 -5.39
C ALA A 16 12.79 -1.05 -5.86
N TRP A 17 12.54 0.27 -5.87
CA TRP A 17 11.30 0.80 -6.43
C TRP A 17 11.19 0.61 -7.95
N VAL A 18 12.30 0.70 -8.67
CA VAL A 18 12.34 0.39 -10.11
C VAL A 18 12.05 -1.09 -10.33
N ASP A 19 12.62 -1.98 -9.53
CA ASP A 19 12.39 -3.43 -9.61
C ASP A 19 10.93 -3.78 -9.31
N LEU A 20 10.31 -3.11 -8.33
CA LEU A 20 8.88 -3.21 -8.07
C LEU A 20 8.03 -2.74 -9.26
N ALA A 21 8.42 -1.67 -9.93
CA ALA A 21 7.70 -1.16 -11.09
C ALA A 21 7.84 -2.06 -12.34
N GLN A 22 9.01 -2.69 -12.51
CA GLN A 22 9.26 -3.63 -13.61
C GLN A 22 8.49 -4.95 -13.43
N GLY A 23 8.39 -5.41 -12.18
CA GLY A 23 7.71 -6.64 -11.82
C GLY A 23 8.41 -7.93 -12.26
N GLY A 24 7.72 -9.05 -12.13
CA GLY A 24 8.29 -10.37 -12.41
C GLY A 24 9.31 -10.79 -11.34
N THR A 25 10.57 -11.03 -11.73
CA THR A 25 11.65 -11.37 -10.78
C THR A 25 12.03 -10.18 -9.89
N GLY A 26 11.78 -8.95 -10.36
CA GLY A 26 12.11 -7.72 -9.64
C GLY A 26 11.44 -7.59 -8.27
N TYR A 27 10.28 -8.24 -8.05
CA TYR A 27 9.65 -8.22 -6.73
C TYR A 27 10.49 -8.89 -5.64
N ARG A 28 11.18 -9.98 -6.00
CA ARG A 28 12.05 -10.71 -5.07
C ARG A 28 13.35 -9.95 -4.83
N ASP A 29 13.90 -9.36 -5.88
CA ASP A 29 15.13 -8.55 -5.79
C ASP A 29 14.90 -7.31 -4.93
N ALA A 30 13.77 -6.61 -5.14
CA ALA A 30 13.34 -5.51 -4.28
C ALA A 30 13.16 -5.94 -2.82
N GLN A 31 12.55 -7.10 -2.57
CA GLN A 31 12.40 -7.63 -1.21
C GLN A 31 13.77 -7.85 -0.56
N LEU A 32 14.71 -8.51 -1.23
CA LEU A 32 16.04 -8.78 -0.69
C LEU A 32 16.77 -7.48 -0.36
N LEU A 33 16.73 -6.51 -1.26
CA LEU A 33 17.35 -5.21 -1.05
C LEU A 33 16.74 -4.48 0.17
N PHE A 34 15.41 -4.46 0.30
CA PHE A 34 14.80 -3.87 1.49
C PHE A 34 15.14 -4.63 2.78
N GLN A 35 15.30 -5.96 2.74
CA GLN A 35 15.70 -6.75 3.91
C GLN A 35 17.13 -6.40 4.35
N GLU A 36 18.05 -6.24 3.40
CA GLU A 36 19.42 -5.80 3.67
C GLU A 36 19.45 -4.39 4.28
N LEU A 37 18.64 -3.46 3.75
CA LEU A 37 18.52 -2.12 4.31
C LEU A 37 17.96 -2.13 5.74
N VAL A 38 16.96 -2.95 6.02
CA VAL A 38 16.43 -3.13 7.38
C VAL A 38 17.47 -3.73 8.31
N ALA A 39 18.25 -4.72 7.85
CA ALA A 39 19.32 -5.31 8.65
C ALA A 39 20.45 -4.32 8.95
N LYS A 40 20.76 -3.42 8.01
CA LYS A 40 21.86 -2.44 8.12
C LYS A 40 21.49 -1.19 8.93
N TYR A 41 20.27 -0.68 8.76
CA TYR A 41 19.83 0.60 9.34
C TYR A 41 18.74 0.45 10.42
N GLY A 42 18.20 -0.74 10.60
CA GLY A 42 17.12 -1.02 11.53
C GLY A 42 15.73 -0.84 10.91
N ASN A 43 14.71 -1.07 11.74
CA ASN A 43 13.32 -0.93 11.33
C ASN A 43 12.98 0.55 11.13
N SER A 44 12.49 0.88 9.94
CA SER A 44 11.90 2.19 9.61
C SER A 44 10.56 1.96 8.94
N ALA A 45 9.59 2.82 9.21
CA ALA A 45 8.27 2.76 8.58
C ALA A 45 8.39 2.68 7.04
N LEU A 46 9.31 3.44 6.45
CA LEU A 46 9.54 3.44 5.00
C LEU A 46 10.06 2.09 4.48
N LEU A 47 11.04 1.50 5.16
CA LEU A 47 11.64 0.22 4.76
C LEU A 47 10.67 -0.95 4.99
N LEU A 48 9.95 -0.94 6.10
CA LEU A 48 8.92 -1.94 6.40
C LEU A 48 7.76 -1.85 5.40
N ASN A 49 7.37 -0.65 4.97
CA ASN A 49 6.37 -0.47 3.94
C ASN A 49 6.87 -0.99 2.58
N GLY A 50 8.12 -0.70 2.22
CA GLY A 50 8.77 -1.26 1.02
C GLY A 50 8.75 -2.79 1.00
N LEU A 51 9.11 -3.43 2.13
CA LEU A 51 9.01 -4.89 2.29
C LEU A 51 7.58 -5.40 2.12
N GLY A 52 6.61 -4.75 2.78
CA GLY A 52 5.20 -5.11 2.68
C GLY A 52 4.69 -5.06 1.24
N VAL A 53 5.06 -4.02 0.48
CA VAL A 53 4.71 -3.87 -0.94
C VAL A 53 5.37 -4.96 -1.79
N SER A 54 6.65 -5.24 -1.60
CA SER A 54 7.33 -6.34 -2.31
C SER A 54 6.67 -7.71 -2.08
N LEU A 55 6.19 -7.95 -0.86
CA LEU A 55 5.49 -9.19 -0.51
C LEU A 55 4.07 -9.23 -1.09
N LEU A 56 3.35 -8.09 -1.09
CA LEU A 56 2.05 -7.94 -1.75
C LEU A 56 2.14 -8.32 -3.23
N HIS A 57 3.13 -7.78 -3.95
CA HIS A 57 3.33 -8.07 -5.37
C HIS A 57 3.70 -9.53 -5.66
N GLN A 58 4.28 -10.24 -4.69
CA GLN A 58 4.55 -11.68 -4.78
C GLN A 58 3.35 -12.56 -4.43
N GLY A 59 2.24 -11.96 -3.99
CA GLY A 59 1.07 -12.71 -3.50
C GLY A 59 1.24 -13.29 -2.09
N LEU A 60 2.27 -12.87 -1.35
CA LEU A 60 2.52 -13.29 0.02
C LEU A 60 1.79 -12.37 1.01
N TYR A 61 0.46 -12.38 0.92
CA TYR A 61 -0.39 -11.40 1.60
C TYR A 61 -0.34 -11.50 3.14
N GLU A 62 -0.21 -12.71 3.70
CA GLU A 62 -0.13 -12.93 5.14
C GLU A 62 1.14 -12.35 5.75
N GLU A 63 2.28 -12.47 5.05
CA GLU A 63 3.53 -11.86 5.50
C GLU A 63 3.51 -10.35 5.30
N ALA A 64 2.97 -9.87 4.18
CA ALA A 64 2.79 -8.44 3.95
C ALA A 64 1.98 -7.78 5.08
N ASP A 65 0.89 -8.40 5.52
CA ASP A 65 0.04 -7.90 6.62
C ASP A 65 0.84 -7.71 7.92
N LYS A 66 1.75 -8.64 8.25
CA LYS A 66 2.58 -8.56 9.46
C LYS A 66 3.54 -7.37 9.40
N TYR A 67 4.25 -7.21 8.29
CA TYR A 67 5.22 -6.12 8.10
C TYR A 67 4.53 -4.75 8.05
N LEU A 68 3.40 -4.64 7.36
CA LEU A 68 2.62 -3.41 7.29
C LEU A 68 1.97 -3.06 8.64
N ALA A 69 1.49 -4.06 9.39
CA ALA A 69 1.00 -3.83 10.75
C ALA A 69 2.14 -3.43 11.71
N GLN A 70 3.37 -3.92 11.49
CA GLN A 70 4.53 -3.47 12.22
C GLN A 70 4.87 -2.01 11.90
N CYS A 71 4.81 -1.62 10.62
CA CYS A 71 5.00 -0.24 10.20
C CYS A 71 4.08 0.73 10.96
N LEU A 72 2.80 0.39 11.16
CA LEU A 72 1.87 1.22 11.95
C LEU A 72 2.20 1.29 13.45
N ARG A 73 2.88 0.28 14.00
CA ARG A 73 3.27 0.28 15.42
C ARG A 73 4.52 1.12 15.67
N GLU A 74 5.47 1.09 14.74
CA GLU A 74 6.74 1.82 14.85
C GLU A 74 6.56 3.33 14.64
N ASP A 75 5.59 3.75 13.82
CA ASP A 75 5.27 5.16 13.61
C ASP A 75 3.75 5.42 13.66
N PRO A 76 3.14 5.43 14.86
CA PRO A 76 1.71 5.67 15.02
C PRO A 76 1.31 7.11 14.66
N ASP A 77 2.19 8.07 14.93
CA ASP A 77 1.96 9.50 14.77
C ASP A 77 2.04 9.95 13.31
N LYS A 78 2.91 9.30 12.51
CA LYS A 78 2.84 9.36 11.05
C LYS A 78 2.16 8.10 10.55
N SER A 79 0.88 7.93 10.89
CA SER A 79 0.00 7.03 10.15
C SER A 79 0.19 7.32 8.65
N ASN A 80 1.04 6.55 7.99
CA ASN A 80 1.46 6.88 6.65
C ASN A 80 0.30 6.48 5.75
N ALA A 81 -0.24 7.44 4.98
CA ALA A 81 -1.35 7.19 4.07
C ALA A 81 -1.03 5.97 3.18
N ASP A 82 0.22 5.85 2.74
CA ASP A 82 0.73 4.73 1.96
C ASP A 82 0.56 3.38 2.69
N THR A 83 0.96 3.29 3.96
CA THR A 83 0.85 2.05 4.75
C THR A 83 -0.60 1.67 4.97
N LEU A 84 -1.49 2.64 5.22
CA LEU A 84 -2.92 2.39 5.38
C LEU A 84 -3.55 1.88 4.07
N ILE A 85 -3.18 2.48 2.93
CA ILE A 85 -3.64 2.03 1.61
C ILE A 85 -3.16 0.61 1.31
N ASN A 86 -1.88 0.33 1.60
CA ASN A 86 -1.32 -1.01 1.43
C ASN A 86 -2.02 -2.04 2.32
N LEU A 87 -2.35 -1.69 3.57
CA LEU A 87 -3.14 -2.55 4.46
C LEU A 87 -4.56 -2.79 3.96
N ILE A 88 -5.21 -1.78 3.37
CA ILE A 88 -6.54 -1.94 2.76
C ILE A 88 -6.47 -2.97 1.63
N ALA A 89 -5.49 -2.83 0.73
CA ALA A 89 -5.27 -3.78 -0.36
C ALA A 89 -4.99 -5.20 0.18
N THR A 90 -4.08 -5.35 1.15
CA THR A 90 -3.78 -6.65 1.79
C THR A 90 -5.01 -7.25 2.45
N ALA A 91 -5.81 -6.46 3.17
CA ALA A 91 -7.01 -6.92 3.85
C ALA A 91 -8.08 -7.42 2.85
N GLN A 92 -8.22 -6.75 1.70
CA GLN A 92 -9.09 -7.20 0.62
C GLN A 92 -8.63 -8.54 0.02
N HIS A 93 -7.32 -8.70 -0.23
CA HIS A 93 -6.74 -9.95 -0.74
C HIS A 93 -6.85 -11.11 0.25
N LEU A 94 -6.74 -10.85 1.55
CA LEU A 94 -6.91 -11.85 2.61
C LEU A 94 -8.38 -12.14 2.94
N HIS A 95 -9.34 -11.53 2.22
CA HIS A 95 -10.77 -11.64 2.50
C HIS A 95 -11.11 -11.36 3.98
N LYS A 96 -10.42 -10.37 4.58
CA LYS A 96 -10.70 -9.94 5.95
C LYS A 96 -12.11 -9.37 6.07
N PRO A 97 -12.70 -9.38 7.27
CA PRO A 97 -14.04 -8.85 7.49
C PRO A 97 -14.16 -7.40 6.99
N PRO A 98 -15.28 -7.02 6.36
CA PRO A 98 -15.47 -5.69 5.79
C PRO A 98 -15.33 -4.58 6.84
N GLU A 99 -15.60 -4.87 8.11
CA GLU A 99 -15.41 -3.95 9.23
C GLU A 99 -13.94 -3.54 9.41
N THR A 100 -13.00 -4.45 9.11
CA THR A 100 -11.55 -4.17 9.17
C THR A 100 -11.16 -3.19 8.08
N VAL A 101 -11.65 -3.41 6.86
CA VAL A 101 -11.41 -2.54 5.71
C VAL A 101 -12.05 -1.16 5.95
N ALA A 102 -13.28 -1.12 6.45
CA ALA A 102 -13.98 0.12 6.79
C ALA A 102 -13.25 0.93 7.88
N LYS A 103 -12.67 0.25 8.88
CA LYS A 103 -11.87 0.88 9.93
C LYS A 103 -10.59 1.52 9.35
N LEU A 104 -9.87 0.81 8.49
CA LEU A 104 -8.66 1.32 7.84
C LEU A 104 -8.96 2.50 6.92
N LEU A 105 -10.05 2.42 6.14
CA LEU A 105 -10.52 3.54 5.31
C LEU A 105 -10.89 4.77 6.15
N SER A 106 -11.59 4.58 7.27
CA SER A 106 -11.93 5.67 8.19
C SER A 106 -10.67 6.31 8.81
N GLN A 107 -9.62 5.52 9.06
CA GLN A 107 -8.33 6.04 9.53
C GLN A 107 -7.64 6.85 8.42
N LEU A 108 -7.60 6.33 7.19
CA LEU A 108 -7.02 7.02 6.04
C LEU A 108 -7.68 8.38 5.79
N GLN A 109 -9.01 8.44 5.85
CA GLN A 109 -9.76 9.70 5.68
C GLN A 109 -9.45 10.73 6.77
N LYS A 110 -9.18 10.30 8.00
CA LYS A 110 -8.81 11.22 9.10
C LYS A 110 -7.39 11.75 8.98
N VAL A 111 -6.49 10.90 8.51
CA VAL A 111 -5.05 11.19 8.41
C VAL A 111 -4.73 12.01 7.17
N ALA A 112 -5.33 11.66 6.03
CA ALA A 112 -5.06 12.29 4.75
C ALA A 112 -6.35 12.42 3.93
N PRO A 113 -7.25 13.37 4.30
CA PRO A 113 -8.52 13.59 3.60
C PRO A 113 -8.32 14.00 2.13
N ASP A 114 -7.24 14.74 1.84
CA ASP A 114 -6.90 15.22 0.50
C ASP A 114 -6.09 14.19 -0.32
N HIS A 115 -5.89 12.97 0.18
CA HIS A 115 -5.14 11.96 -0.54
C HIS A 115 -5.87 11.56 -1.84
N PRO A 116 -5.18 11.43 -3.00
CA PRO A 116 -5.81 11.07 -4.27
C PRO A 116 -6.66 9.80 -4.21
N TYR A 117 -6.24 8.82 -3.40
CA TYR A 117 -7.00 7.59 -3.15
C TYR A 117 -8.39 7.87 -2.56
N VAL A 118 -8.50 8.76 -1.56
CA VAL A 118 -9.75 9.09 -0.89
C VAL A 118 -10.67 9.88 -1.83
N GLN A 119 -10.12 10.82 -2.60
CA GLN A 119 -10.87 11.58 -3.59
C GLN A 119 -11.41 10.68 -4.72
N ASN A 120 -10.58 9.75 -5.21
CA ASN A 120 -10.98 8.78 -6.22
C ASN A 120 -12.08 7.85 -5.69
N LEU A 121 -11.98 7.41 -4.43
CA LEU A 121 -13.02 6.60 -3.81
C LEU A 121 -14.37 7.33 -3.77
N GLY A 122 -14.41 8.56 -3.28
CA GLY A 122 -15.65 9.35 -3.26
C GLY A 122 -16.21 9.64 -4.65
N THR A 123 -15.33 9.83 -5.65
CA THR A 123 -15.75 10.00 -7.06
C THR A 123 -16.37 8.72 -7.62
N LEU A 124 -15.80 7.55 -7.31
CA LEU A 124 -16.31 6.24 -7.72
C LEU A 124 -17.65 5.93 -7.02
N GLU A 125 -17.77 6.19 -5.72
CA GLU A 125 -19.02 6.06 -4.97
C GLU A 125 -20.12 6.92 -5.59
N GLY A 126 -19.85 8.20 -5.86
CA GLY A 126 -20.82 9.08 -6.52
C GLY A 126 -21.14 8.69 -7.97
N ALA A 127 -20.22 8.05 -8.69
CA ALA A 127 -20.51 7.47 -10.00
C ALA A 127 -21.42 6.23 -9.87
N PHE A 128 -21.18 5.39 -8.88
CA PHE A 128 -22.00 4.22 -8.58
C PHE A 128 -23.44 4.61 -8.23
N ASP A 129 -23.63 5.60 -7.34
CA ASP A 129 -24.94 6.12 -6.96
C ASP A 129 -25.72 6.67 -8.16
N ARG A 130 -25.03 7.38 -9.07
CA ARG A 130 -25.63 7.90 -10.31
C ARG A 130 -26.08 6.78 -11.24
N LEU A 131 -25.28 5.74 -11.41
CA LEU A 131 -25.65 4.58 -12.20
C LEU A 131 -26.82 3.83 -11.57
N GLN A 132 -26.79 3.60 -10.25
CA GLN A 132 -27.90 2.99 -9.52
C GLN A 132 -29.20 3.75 -9.75
N ALA A 133 -29.19 5.08 -9.65
CA ALA A 133 -30.37 5.91 -9.91
C ALA A 133 -30.87 5.78 -11.36
N GLN A 134 -29.96 5.75 -12.34
CA GLN A 134 -30.30 5.53 -13.74
C GLN A 134 -30.97 4.16 -13.97
N PHE A 135 -30.36 3.08 -13.47
CA PHE A 135 -30.92 1.74 -13.66
C PHE A 135 -32.23 1.54 -12.88
N ALA A 136 -32.36 2.09 -11.67
CA ALA A 136 -33.61 2.05 -10.92
C ALA A 136 -34.74 2.77 -11.67
N SER A 137 -34.45 3.92 -12.28
CA SER A 137 -35.44 4.64 -13.11
C SER A 137 -35.84 3.90 -14.39
N HIS A 138 -34.95 3.05 -14.92
CA HIS A 138 -35.20 2.26 -16.12
C HIS A 138 -35.99 0.97 -15.83
N ILE A 139 -35.89 0.42 -14.62
CA ILE A 139 -36.66 -0.75 -14.16
C ILE A 139 -38.09 -0.35 -13.77
N VAL A 140 -38.30 0.85 -13.23
CA VAL A 140 -39.65 1.33 -12.85
C VAL A 140 -40.50 1.72 -14.06
N ASN A 141 -39.88 1.93 -15.23
CA ASN A 141 -40.56 2.30 -16.49
C ASN A 141 -40.71 1.13 -17.48
N ALA A 142 -40.44 -0.11 -17.07
CA ALA A 142 -40.64 -1.34 -17.84
C ALA A 142 -41.73 -2.21 -17.20
#